data_AF-A0A1D9MKG2-F1
#
_entry.id   AF-A0A1D9MKG2-F1
#
_cell.length_a   1.000
_cell.length_b   1.000
_cell.length_c   1.000
_cell.angle_alpha   90.00
_cell.angle_beta   90.00
_cell.angle_gamma   90.00
#
_symmetry.space_group_name_H-M   'P 1'
#
loop_
_entity.id
_entity.type
_entity.pdbx_description
1 polymer ?
#
loop_
_entity_poly.entity_id
_entity_poly.type
_entity_poly.pdbx_seq_one_letter_code
_entity_poly.pdbx_strand_id
1 'polypeptide(L)'
;MAEQQKTTALVKPAVDRRRPSYGLARIVYALLVVFALFSTVEVFSQSYNFGFNKQTLLATIAFIDYWLIAIGLIHNGRRMRKIALVAILLSWFALLGLGLFAWVNGNANGLSLTIWESFGAKWGYLPLLFAAFVSFWWYFSSPNRIVERAERAQRRREKLL
;
A
#
# COMPACT_ATOMS: atom_id res chain seq x y z
N MET A 1 45.67 -24.46 38.90
CA MET A 1 44.22 -24.80 39.00
C MET A 1 43.31 -23.61 39.35
N ALA A 2 43.82 -22.43 39.71
CA ALA A 2 42.99 -21.25 40.07
C ALA A 2 42.62 -20.32 38.88
N GLU A 3 43.12 -20.61 37.67
CA GLU A 3 43.04 -19.69 36.53
C GLU A 3 41.86 -20.00 35.59
N GLN A 4 41.27 -21.20 35.69
CA GLN A 4 40.11 -21.58 34.88
C GLN A 4 38.76 -21.09 35.43
N GLN A 5 38.71 -20.55 36.65
CA GLN A 5 37.47 -20.04 37.25
C GLN A 5 37.15 -18.59 36.88
N LYS A 6 38.08 -17.85 36.26
CA LYS A 6 37.87 -16.42 35.93
C LYS A 6 37.25 -16.17 34.55
N THR A 7 37.12 -17.21 33.72
CA THR A 7 36.59 -17.12 32.36
C THR A 7 35.12 -17.53 32.25
N THR A 8 34.41 -17.65 33.37
CA THR A 8 32.94 -17.68 33.36
C THR A 8 32.42 -16.25 33.38
N ALA A 9 32.88 -15.44 32.42
CA ALA A 9 32.31 -14.13 32.17
C ALA A 9 30.81 -14.34 31.93
N LEU A 10 30.00 -13.80 32.85
CA LEU A 10 28.55 -13.80 32.86
C LEU A 10 27.99 -13.58 31.45
N VAL A 11 27.63 -14.66 30.76
CA VAL A 11 26.79 -14.60 29.57
C VAL A 11 25.40 -14.22 30.07
N LYS A 12 25.17 -12.91 30.20
CA LYS A 12 23.85 -12.37 30.46
C LYS A 12 22.99 -12.84 29.28
N PRO A 13 21.95 -13.67 29.47
CA PRO A 13 21.13 -14.11 28.36
C PRO A 13 20.61 -12.86 27.68
N ALA A 14 20.79 -12.78 26.35
CA ALA A 14 20.24 -11.70 25.56
C ALA A 14 18.72 -11.78 25.70
N VAL A 15 18.16 -10.99 26.62
CA VAL A 15 16.71 -10.88 26.80
C VAL A 15 16.19 -10.29 25.50
N ASP A 16 15.57 -11.12 24.67
CA ASP A 16 14.92 -10.66 23.44
C ASP A 16 13.72 -9.81 23.83
N ARG A 17 13.94 -8.50 23.90
CA ARG A 17 12.90 -7.48 24.16
C ARG A 17 12.13 -7.12 22.90
N ARG A 18 12.24 -7.88 21.80
CA ARG A 18 11.41 -7.65 20.62
C ARG A 18 9.95 -7.76 21.03
N ARG A 19 9.21 -6.66 20.85
CA ARG A 19 7.75 -6.67 20.95
C ARG A 19 7.24 -7.82 20.09
N PRO A 20 6.36 -8.70 20.61
CA PRO A 20 5.70 -9.70 19.79
C PRO A 20 5.15 -9.01 18.55
N SER A 21 5.53 -9.48 17.37
CA SER A 21 4.96 -8.98 16.13
C SER A 21 3.53 -9.50 16.06
N TYR A 22 2.58 -8.77 16.65
CA TYR A 22 1.17 -9.04 16.49
C TYR A 22 0.90 -9.11 14.98
N GLY A 23 0.34 -10.22 14.50
CA GLY A 23 0.21 -10.58 13.07
C GLY A 23 -0.64 -9.64 12.22
N LEU A 24 -0.94 -8.43 12.71
CA LEU A 24 -1.72 -7.38 12.07
C LEU A 24 -1.19 -7.06 10.67
N ALA A 25 0.13 -7.06 10.46
CA ALA A 25 0.70 -6.90 9.12
C ALA A 25 0.26 -7.99 8.14
N ARG A 26 0.12 -9.24 8.59
CA ARG A 26 -0.37 -10.35 7.76
C ARG A 26 -1.83 -10.17 7.38
N ILE A 27 -2.65 -9.69 8.32
CA ILE A 27 -4.05 -9.36 8.06
C ILE A 27 -4.13 -8.27 6.99
N VAL A 28 -3.33 -7.20 7.12
CA VAL A 28 -3.29 -6.16 6.09
C VAL A 28 -2.88 -6.73 4.74
N TYR A 29 -1.83 -7.55 4.67
CA TYR A 29 -1.40 -8.16 3.41
C TYR A 29 -2.47 -9.06 2.79
N ALA A 30 -3.20 -9.82 3.60
CA ALA A 30 -4.35 -10.60 3.13
C ALA A 30 -5.43 -9.68 2.55
N LEU A 31 -5.76 -8.56 3.21
CA LEU A 31 -6.72 -7.58 2.70
C LEU A 31 -6.28 -6.95 1.38
N LEU A 32 -4.99 -6.63 1.23
CA LEU A 32 -4.43 -6.11 -0.03
C LEU A 32 -4.60 -7.11 -1.17
N VAL A 33 -4.30 -8.38 -0.91
CA VAL A 33 -4.44 -9.45 -1.91
C VAL A 33 -5.90 -9.72 -2.25
N VAL A 34 -6.80 -9.75 -1.26
CA VAL A 34 -8.24 -9.92 -1.48
C VAL A 34 -8.78 -8.80 -2.38
N PHE A 35 -8.38 -7.55 -2.14
CA PHE A 35 -8.80 -6.44 -2.97
C PHE A 35 -8.22 -6.51 -4.40
N ALA A 36 -6.95 -6.91 -4.54
CA ALA A 36 -6.35 -7.15 -5.84
C ALA A 36 -7.09 -8.27 -6.60
N LEU A 37 -7.46 -9.36 -5.93
CA LEU A 37 -8.27 -10.44 -6.52
C LEU A 37 -9.66 -9.96 -6.93
N PHE A 38 -10.30 -9.13 -6.11
CA PHE A 38 -11.58 -8.50 -6.44
C PHE A 38 -11.47 -7.69 -7.76
N SER A 39 -10.42 -6.88 -7.91
CA SER A 39 -10.18 -6.14 -9.17
C SER A 39 -9.90 -7.05 -10.37
N THR A 40 -9.28 -8.23 -10.15
CA THR A 40 -9.13 -9.25 -11.19
C THR A 40 -10.49 -9.74 -11.66
N VAL A 41 -11.39 -10.13 -10.75
CA VAL A 41 -12.73 -10.63 -11.10
C VAL A 41 -13.51 -9.58 -11.89
N GLU A 42 -13.39 -8.32 -11.52
CA GLU A 42 -14.02 -7.22 -12.25
C GLU A 42 -13.52 -7.13 -13.70
N VAL A 43 -12.20 -7.10 -13.93
CA VAL A 43 -11.60 -7.05 -15.27
C VAL A 43 -12.07 -8.20 -16.15
N PHE A 44 -12.05 -9.42 -15.60
CA PHE A 44 -12.46 -10.60 -16.33
C PHE A 44 -13.96 -10.57 -16.63
N SER A 45 -14.77 -10.15 -15.67
CA SER A 45 -16.21 -9.96 -15.86
C SER A 45 -16.51 -8.92 -16.95
N GLN A 46 -15.83 -7.77 -16.93
CA GLN A 46 -16.01 -6.75 -17.96
C GLN A 46 -15.58 -7.24 -19.34
N SER A 47 -14.41 -7.87 -19.43
CA SER A 47 -13.92 -8.43 -20.69
C SER A 47 -14.84 -9.51 -21.25
N TYR A 48 -15.44 -10.35 -20.39
CA TYR A 48 -16.35 -11.42 -20.80
C TYR A 48 -17.70 -10.89 -21.27
N ASN A 49 -18.30 -9.97 -20.50
CA ASN A 49 -19.67 -9.49 -20.77
C ASN A 49 -19.73 -8.42 -21.88
N PHE A 50 -18.67 -7.60 -22.03
CA PHE A 50 -18.69 -6.42 -22.90
C PHE A 50 -17.54 -6.38 -23.92
N GLY A 51 -16.68 -7.40 -23.94
CA GLY A 51 -15.49 -7.43 -24.78
C GLY A 51 -14.41 -6.45 -24.33
N PHE A 52 -13.36 -6.31 -25.15
CA PHE A 52 -12.28 -5.37 -24.87
C PHE A 52 -12.63 -3.98 -25.39
N ASN A 53 -13.00 -3.08 -24.47
CA ASN A 53 -13.38 -1.71 -24.77
C ASN A 53 -12.64 -0.72 -23.83
N LYS A 54 -12.97 0.58 -23.90
CA LYS A 54 -12.33 1.61 -23.08
C LYS A 54 -12.49 1.36 -21.57
N GLN A 55 -13.63 0.83 -21.13
CA GLN A 55 -13.88 0.51 -19.73
C GLN A 55 -13.04 -0.70 -19.30
N THR A 56 -12.96 -1.74 -20.14
CA THR A 56 -12.12 -2.93 -19.89
C THR A 56 -10.64 -2.56 -19.79
N LEU A 57 -10.16 -1.62 -20.62
CA LEU A 57 -8.81 -1.10 -20.53
C LEU A 57 -8.56 -0.41 -19.19
N LEU A 58 -9.48 0.45 -18.76
CA LEU A 58 -9.37 1.16 -17.49
C LEU A 58 -9.46 0.21 -16.28
N ALA A 59 -10.31 -0.81 -16.35
CA ALA A 59 -10.36 -1.88 -15.36
C ALA A 59 -9.02 -2.64 -15.32
N THR A 60 -8.40 -2.89 -16.47
CA THR A 60 -7.09 -3.56 -16.57
C THR A 60 -6.00 -2.74 -15.90
N ILE A 61 -6.02 -1.41 -16.09
CA ILE A 61 -5.11 -0.49 -15.39
C ILE A 61 -5.34 -0.58 -13.88
N ALA A 62 -6.60 -0.57 -13.42
CA ALA A 62 -6.92 -0.67 -12.01
C ALA A 62 -6.44 -2.01 -11.40
N PHE A 63 -6.68 -3.13 -12.10
CA PHE A 63 -6.17 -4.45 -11.73
C PHE A 63 -4.65 -4.44 -11.54
N ILE A 64 -3.91 -3.92 -12.52
CA ILE A 64 -2.43 -3.85 -12.44
C ILE A 64 -2.02 -2.99 -11.24
N ASP A 65 -2.65 -1.82 -11.06
CA ASP A 65 -2.36 -0.90 -9.99
C ASP A 65 -2.52 -1.54 -8.60
N TYR A 66 -3.65 -2.22 -8.35
CA TYR A 66 -3.90 -2.89 -7.07
C TYR A 66 -2.92 -4.04 -6.79
N TRP A 67 -2.47 -4.77 -7.82
CA TRP A 67 -1.39 -5.75 -7.65
C TRP A 67 -0.03 -5.11 -7.34
N LEU A 68 0.31 -3.99 -7.99
CA LEU A 68 1.54 -3.24 -7.69
C LEU A 68 1.55 -2.72 -6.24
N ILE A 69 0.41 -2.23 -5.76
CA ILE A 69 0.22 -1.84 -4.36
C ILE A 69 0.47 -3.04 -3.44
N ALA A 70 -0.20 -4.18 -3.69
CA ALA A 70 -0.11 -5.37 -2.86
C ALA A 70 1.33 -5.90 -2.80
N ILE A 71 1.94 -6.17 -3.96
CA ILE A 71 3.30 -6.70 -4.07
C ILE A 71 4.31 -5.72 -3.45
N GLY A 72 4.16 -4.42 -3.76
CA GLY A 72 5.06 -3.38 -3.31
C GLY A 72 5.09 -3.22 -1.78
N LEU A 73 3.94 -3.34 -1.12
CA LEU A 73 3.83 -3.29 0.33
C LEU A 73 4.28 -4.58 1.01
N ILE A 74 3.95 -5.75 0.44
CA ILE A 74 4.32 -7.06 1.02
C ILE A 74 5.83 -7.26 1.03
N HIS A 75 6.52 -6.90 -0.05
CA HIS A 75 7.97 -7.12 -0.18
C HIS A 75 8.82 -6.18 0.68
N ASN A 76 8.26 -5.03 1.09
CA ASN A 76 8.88 -4.03 1.98
C ASN A 76 10.30 -3.55 1.58
N GLY A 77 10.75 -3.75 0.34
CA GLY A 77 12.04 -3.27 -0.16
C GLY A 77 12.02 -1.79 -0.52
N ARG A 78 13.18 -1.10 -0.51
CA ARG A 78 13.27 0.35 -0.79
C ARG A 78 12.71 0.73 -2.17
N ARG A 79 12.99 -0.07 -3.21
CA ARG A 79 12.44 0.13 -4.57
C ARG A 79 10.94 -0.17 -4.61
N MET A 80 10.53 -1.29 -4.02
CA MET A 80 9.13 -1.73 -3.96
C MET A 80 8.23 -0.74 -3.20
N ARG A 81 8.74 -0.09 -2.16
CA ARG A 81 8.05 0.99 -1.44
C ARG A 81 7.79 2.22 -2.30
N LYS A 82 8.70 2.56 -3.23
CA LYS A 82 8.50 3.64 -4.19
C LYS A 82 7.45 3.25 -5.23
N ILE A 83 7.50 2.01 -5.73
CA ILE A 83 6.49 1.47 -6.65
C ILE A 83 5.10 1.52 -6.00
N ALA A 84 4.98 1.03 -4.77
CA ALA A 84 3.74 1.10 -4.00
C ALA A 84 3.26 2.54 -3.82
N LEU A 85 4.15 3.50 -3.54
CA LEU A 85 3.77 4.91 -3.42
C LEU A 85 3.21 5.46 -4.74
N VAL A 86 3.90 5.20 -5.86
CA VAL A 86 3.44 5.67 -7.18
C VAL A 86 2.07 5.08 -7.51
N ALA A 87 1.87 3.78 -7.24
CA ALA A 87 0.60 3.10 -7.44
C ALA A 87 -0.53 3.67 -6.54
N ILE A 88 -0.24 3.90 -5.26
CA ILE A 88 -1.18 4.56 -4.33
C ILE A 88 -1.57 5.95 -4.86
N LEU A 89 -0.61 6.74 -5.34
CA LEU A 89 -0.88 8.06 -5.90
C LEU A 89 -1.73 7.95 -7.18
N LEU A 90 -1.44 7.00 -8.05
CA LEU A 90 -2.22 6.74 -9.26
C LEU A 90 -3.68 6.40 -8.91
N SER A 91 -3.90 5.49 -7.96
CA SER A 91 -5.22 5.17 -7.41
C SER A 91 -5.98 6.41 -6.93
N TRP A 92 -5.32 7.30 -6.17
CA TRP A 92 -5.91 8.57 -5.74
C TRP A 92 -6.26 9.49 -6.90
N PHE A 93 -5.34 9.67 -7.86
CA PHE A 93 -5.58 10.48 -9.05
C PHE A 93 -6.74 9.94 -9.89
N ALA A 94 -6.83 8.63 -10.05
CA ALA A 94 -7.93 8.00 -10.75
C ALA A 94 -9.26 8.19 -10.02
N LEU A 95 -9.32 7.91 -8.71
CA LEU A 95 -10.54 8.07 -7.91
C LEU A 95 -11.02 9.52 -7.88
N LEU A 96 -10.12 10.47 -7.63
CA LEU A 96 -10.48 11.88 -7.56
C LEU A 96 -10.74 12.47 -8.95
N GLY A 97 -9.91 12.14 -9.94
CA GLY A 97 -10.04 12.64 -11.30
C GLY A 97 -11.29 12.11 -12.00
N LEU A 98 -11.49 10.79 -12.01
CA LEU A 98 -12.68 10.17 -12.62
C LEU A 98 -13.94 10.49 -11.82
N GLY A 99 -13.86 10.50 -10.48
CA GLY A 99 -15.00 10.86 -9.63
C GLY A 99 -15.45 12.31 -9.83
N LEU A 100 -14.51 13.27 -9.85
CA LEU A 100 -14.82 14.68 -10.09
C LEU A 100 -15.34 14.89 -11.52
N PHE A 101 -14.73 14.23 -12.50
CA PHE A 101 -15.18 14.30 -13.88
C PHE A 101 -16.61 13.76 -14.05
N ALA A 102 -16.94 12.64 -13.41
CA ALA A 102 -18.29 12.08 -13.43
C ALA A 102 -19.30 13.01 -12.75
N TRP A 103 -18.92 13.64 -11.63
CA TRP A 103 -19.76 14.60 -10.91
C TRP A 103 -20.10 15.83 -11.75
N VAL A 104 -19.13 16.40 -12.46
CA VAL A 104 -19.34 17.58 -13.32
C VAL A 104 -20.20 17.26 -14.55
N ASN A 105 -20.06 16.06 -15.13
CA ASN A 105 -20.69 15.70 -16.40
C ASN A 105 -21.95 14.82 -16.26
N GLY A 106 -22.49 14.66 -15.04
CA GLY A 106 -23.74 13.93 -14.82
C GLY A 106 -23.69 12.45 -15.22
N ASN A 107 -22.52 11.81 -15.08
CA ASN A 107 -22.27 10.41 -15.45
C ASN A 107 -22.55 10.04 -16.93
N ALA A 108 -22.66 11.03 -17.82
CA ALA A 108 -23.12 10.86 -19.20
C ALA A 108 -22.14 10.10 -20.13
N ASN A 109 -20.90 9.84 -19.70
CA ASN A 109 -19.81 9.48 -20.61
C ASN A 109 -19.45 7.99 -20.65
N GLY A 110 -20.22 7.11 -20.00
CA GLY A 110 -20.04 5.66 -20.14
C GLY A 110 -18.70 5.14 -19.59
N LEU A 111 -18.13 5.77 -18.56
CA LEU A 111 -17.02 5.22 -17.76
C LEU A 111 -17.52 4.39 -16.56
N SER A 112 -18.84 4.19 -16.48
CA SER A 112 -19.65 3.71 -15.35
C SER A 112 -19.41 2.28 -14.86
N LEU A 113 -18.49 1.53 -15.48
CA LEU A 113 -18.28 0.12 -15.15
C LEU A 113 -17.05 -0.16 -14.30
N THR A 114 -16.09 0.76 -14.24
CA THR A 114 -14.85 0.56 -13.47
C THR A 114 -14.99 0.84 -11.98
N ILE A 115 -14.24 0.12 -11.15
CA ILE A 115 -14.14 0.36 -9.69
C ILE A 115 -13.75 1.79 -9.31
N TRP A 116 -13.08 2.56 -10.16
CA TRP A 116 -12.71 3.95 -9.85
C TRP A 116 -13.80 4.99 -10.13
N GLU A 117 -14.85 4.63 -10.88
CA GLU A 117 -15.88 5.58 -11.28
C GLU A 117 -16.72 6.05 -10.10
N SER A 118 -17.11 7.34 -10.12
CA SER A 118 -17.84 8.00 -9.03
C SER A 118 -17.25 7.69 -7.65
N PHE A 119 -15.92 7.73 -7.52
CA PHE A 119 -15.20 7.41 -6.29
C PHE A 119 -15.41 5.97 -5.78
N GLY A 120 -15.86 5.06 -6.65
CA GLY A 120 -16.25 3.69 -6.30
C GLY A 120 -17.66 3.55 -5.74
N ALA A 121 -18.56 4.51 -6.00
CA ALA A 121 -19.94 4.51 -5.47
C ALA A 121 -20.70 3.20 -5.78
N LYS A 122 -20.51 2.64 -6.98
CA LYS A 122 -21.10 1.33 -7.37
C LYS A 122 -20.78 0.19 -6.39
N TRP A 123 -19.64 0.29 -5.70
CA TRP A 123 -19.14 -0.70 -4.76
C TRP A 123 -19.18 -0.19 -3.31
N GLY A 124 -20.05 0.79 -3.02
CA GLY A 124 -20.18 1.38 -1.69
C GLY A 124 -18.92 2.11 -1.21
N TYR A 125 -18.18 2.73 -2.13
CA TYR A 125 -16.94 3.47 -1.87
C TYR A 125 -15.77 2.61 -1.35
N LEU A 126 -15.85 1.28 -1.52
CA LEU A 126 -14.76 0.34 -1.18
C LEU A 126 -13.40 0.76 -1.77
N PRO A 127 -13.28 1.18 -3.05
CA PRO A 127 -12.02 1.63 -3.64
C PRO A 127 -11.43 2.86 -2.95
N LEU A 128 -12.27 3.80 -2.53
CA LEU A 128 -11.83 5.02 -1.82
C LEU A 128 -11.39 4.71 -0.38
N LEU A 129 -12.14 3.85 0.32
CA LEU A 129 -11.74 3.34 1.63
C LEU A 129 -10.42 2.57 1.55
N PHE A 130 -10.26 1.74 0.51
CA PHE A 130 -9.03 1.01 0.25
C PHE A 130 -7.86 1.97 0.02
N ALA A 131 -7.99 2.97 -0.86
CA ALA A 131 -6.94 3.95 -1.12
C ALA A 131 -6.51 4.68 0.17
N ALA A 132 -7.46 5.09 1.01
CA ALA A 132 -7.19 5.70 2.30
C ALA A 132 -6.47 4.74 3.26
N PHE A 133 -6.98 3.51 3.39
CA PHE A 133 -6.41 2.47 4.25
C PHE A 133 -4.97 2.12 3.85
N VAL A 134 -4.71 1.91 2.57
CA VAL A 134 -3.38 1.59 2.04
C VAL A 134 -2.42 2.76 2.22
N SER A 135 -2.87 3.99 1.99
CA SER A 135 -2.06 5.21 2.21
C SER A 135 -1.63 5.32 3.67
N PHE A 136 -2.58 5.13 4.59
CA PHE A 136 -2.33 5.09 6.02
C PHE A 136 -1.32 3.99 6.35
N TRP A 137 -1.56 2.76 5.89
CA TRP A 137 -0.67 1.64 6.15
C TRP A 137 0.75 1.88 5.61
N TRP A 138 0.87 2.35 4.36
CA TRP A 138 2.15 2.67 3.74
C TRP A 138 2.93 3.71 4.57
N TYR A 139 2.24 4.73 5.08
CA TYR A 139 2.83 5.81 5.87
C TYR A 139 3.40 5.30 7.21
N PHE A 140 2.66 4.45 7.92
CA PHE A 140 3.04 3.96 9.25
C PHE A 140 4.03 2.79 9.20
N SER A 141 3.96 1.96 8.17
CA SER A 141 4.83 0.77 8.07
C SER A 141 6.22 1.06 7.51
N SER A 142 6.54 2.30 7.13
CA SER A 142 7.82 2.67 6.49
C SER A 142 8.92 3.06 7.51
N PRO A 143 9.88 2.17 7.87
CA PRO A 143 10.94 2.46 8.84
C PRO A 143 11.92 3.56 8.38
N ASN A 144 12.12 3.71 7.07
CA ASN A 144 13.07 4.67 6.48
C ASN A 144 12.80 6.12 6.90
N ARG A 145 11.55 6.47 7.22
CA ARG A 145 11.19 7.84 7.63
C ARG A 145 11.64 8.19 9.03
N ILE A 146 11.78 7.21 9.92
CA ILE A 146 12.27 7.43 11.28
C ILE A 146 13.78 7.69 11.22
N VAL A 147 14.50 6.86 10.45
CA VAL A 147 15.95 6.99 10.24
C VAL A 147 16.29 8.30 9.51
N GLU A 148 15.60 8.62 8.41
CA GLU A 148 15.83 9.90 7.71
C GLU A 148 15.55 11.12 8.60
N ARG A 149 14.51 11.08 9.45
CA ARG A 149 14.22 12.17 10.39
C ARG A 149 15.31 12.29 11.45
N ALA A 150 15.81 11.17 11.97
CA ALA A 150 16.91 11.14 12.94
C ALA A 150 18.21 11.68 12.33
N GLU A 151 18.58 11.25 11.12
CA GLU A 151 19.77 11.75 10.42
C GLU A 151 19.66 13.24 10.06
N ARG A 152 18.46 13.72 9.67
CA ARG A 152 18.25 15.16 9.43
C ARG A 152 18.37 15.98 10.71
N ALA A 153 17.87 15.46 11.83
CA ALA A 153 18.00 16.11 13.13
C ALA A 153 19.46 16.17 13.59
N GLN A 154 20.23 15.10 13.41
CA GLN A 154 21.68 15.08 13.70
C GLN A 154 22.45 16.08 12.84
N ARG A 155 22.25 16.07 11.52
CA ARG A 155 22.88 17.05 10.60
C ARG A 155 22.53 18.50 10.94
N ARG A 156 21.32 18.77 11.44
CA ARG A 156 20.95 20.11 11.92
C ARG A 156 21.72 20.51 13.17
N ARG A 157 21.93 19.56 14.08
CA ARG A 157 22.62 19.77 15.36
C ARG A 157 24.12 20.02 15.16
N GLU A 158 24.74 19.29 14.23
CA GLU A 158 26.14 19.49 13.83
C GLU A 158 26.39 20.86 13.19
N LYS A 159 25.40 21.46 12.54
CA LYS A 159 25.53 22.81 11.95
C LYS A 159 25.38 23.96 12.96
N LEU A 160 24.97 23.67 14.20
CA LEU A 160 24.72 24.66 15.25
C LEU A 160 25.79 24.64 16.34
N LEU A 161 26.76 23.72 16.25
CA LEU A 161 27.95 23.62 17.08
C LEU A 161 29.16 24.07 16.27
#